data_AF-M7AW87-F1
#
_entry.id   AF-M7AW87-F1
#
_cell.length_a   1.000
_cell.length_b   1.000
_cell.length_c   1.000
_cell.angle_alpha   90.00
_cell.angle_beta   90.00
_cell.angle_gamma   90.00
#
_symmetry.space_group_name_H-M   'P 1'
#
loop_
_entity.id
_entity.type
_entity.pdbx_description
1 polymer ?
#
loop_
_entity_poly.entity_id
_entity_poly.type
_entity_poly.pdbx_seq_one_letter_code
_entity_poly.pdbx_strand_id
1 'polypeptide(L)' 'MQQGRKERRETERRMGKEEKQKAEIAVFLKIHPVVEQVFSFSEVPKAFLRLEGGHARGKTVINVINKK' A
#
# COMPACT_ATOMS: atom_id res chain seq x y z
N MET A 1 10.78 -32.61 -1.78
CA MET A 1 10.52 -31.55 -0.77
C MET A 1 11.25 -30.22 -1.03
N GLN A 2 12.28 -30.17 -1.90
CA GLN A 2 13.04 -28.91 -2.15
C GLN A 2 12.41 -27.96 -3.19
N GLN A 3 11.54 -28.46 -4.08
CA GLN A 3 10.91 -27.70 -5.17
C GLN A 3 10.09 -26.50 -4.65
N GLY A 4 9.22 -26.72 -3.66
CA GLY A 4 8.35 -25.67 -3.13
C GLY A 4 9.07 -24.54 -2.37
N ARG A 5 10.30 -24.78 -1.85
CA ARG A 5 11.13 -23.72 -1.23
C ARG A 5 11.81 -22.84 -2.28
N LYS A 6 12.19 -23.40 -3.43
CA LYS A 6 12.75 -22.62 -4.55
C LYS A 6 11.68 -21.79 -5.24
N GLU A 7 10.51 -22.36 -5.48
CA GLU A 7 9.36 -21.66 -6.07
C GLU A 7 8.94 -20.48 -5.20
N ARG A 8 8.70 -20.67 -3.89
CA ARG A 8 8.36 -19.56 -2.98
C ARG A 8 9.35 -18.39 -3.03
N ARG A 9 10.66 -18.68 -3.02
CA ARG A 9 11.70 -17.64 -3.09
C ARG A 9 11.70 -16.92 -4.43
N GLU A 10 11.35 -17.60 -5.51
CA GLU A 10 11.24 -16.97 -6.82
C GLU A 10 9.98 -16.10 -6.93
N THR A 11 8.85 -16.55 -6.37
CA THR A 11 7.62 -15.75 -6.28
C THR A 11 7.83 -14.48 -5.48
N GLU A 12 8.48 -14.56 -4.31
CA GLU A 12 8.81 -13.40 -3.46
C GLU A 12 9.72 -12.40 -4.19
N ARG A 13 10.73 -12.90 -4.92
CA ARG A 13 11.62 -12.05 -5.74
C ARG A 13 10.91 -11.39 -6.91
N ARG A 14 9.96 -12.09 -7.55
CA ARG A 14 9.14 -11.55 -8.64
C ARG A 14 8.18 -10.47 -8.13
N MET A 15 7.49 -10.72 -7.01
CA MET A 15 6.62 -9.72 -6.38
C MET A 15 7.39 -8.45 -5.99
N GLY A 16 8.58 -8.59 -5.39
CA GLY A 16 9.41 -7.43 -5.06
C GLY A 16 9.87 -6.62 -6.27
N LYS A 17 10.10 -7.27 -7.42
CA LYS A 17 10.42 -6.59 -8.69
C LYS A 17 9.19 -5.84 -9.25
N GLU A 18 8.01 -6.45 -9.20
CA GLU A 18 6.77 -5.82 -9.65
C GLU A 18 6.38 -4.62 -8.80
N GLU A 19 6.47 -4.71 -7.48
CA GLU A 19 6.20 -3.59 -6.58
C GLU A 19 7.16 -2.42 -6.83
N LYS A 20 8.45 -2.72 -7.03
CA LYS A 20 9.46 -1.72 -7.34
C LYS A 20 9.17 -1.05 -8.69
N GLN A 21 8.80 -1.82 -9.71
CA GLN A 21 8.51 -1.30 -11.04
C GLN A 21 7.25 -0.43 -11.05
N LYS A 22 6.21 -0.79 -10.27
CA LYS A 22 5.01 0.04 -10.08
C LYS A 22 5.35 1.38 -9.43
N ALA A 23 6.21 1.38 -8.42
CA ALA A 23 6.68 2.60 -7.77
C ALA A 23 7.48 3.50 -8.73
N GLU A 24 8.36 2.90 -9.53
CA GLU A 24 9.20 3.62 -10.50
C GLU A 24 8.37 4.30 -11.59
N ILE A 25 7.36 3.60 -12.13
CA ILE A 25 6.41 4.16 -13.09
C ILE A 25 5.61 5.32 -12.48
N ALA A 26 5.15 5.17 -11.23
CA ALA A 26 4.39 6.23 -10.55
C ALA A 26 5.21 7.52 -10.38
N VAL A 27 6.50 7.39 -10.05
CA VAL A 27 7.45 8.52 -9.93
C VAL A 27 7.72 9.14 -11.30
N PHE A 28 8.00 8.32 -12.32
CA PHE A 28 8.31 8.78 -13.66
C PHE A 28 7.12 9.50 -14.33
N LEU A 29 5.91 8.99 -14.14
CA LEU A 29 4.68 9.55 -14.71
C LEU A 29 4.05 10.67 -13.85
N LYS A 30 4.68 11.05 -12.72
CA LYS A 30 4.11 12.01 -11.74
C LYS A 30 2.66 11.67 -11.35
N ILE A 31 2.33 10.38 -11.26
CA ILE A 31 1.00 9.94 -10.84
C ILE A 31 0.90 10.18 -9.33
N HIS A 32 0.14 11.20 -8.95
CA HIS A 32 -0.17 11.44 -7.56
C HIS A 32 -1.18 10.39 -7.09
N PRO A 33 -0.91 9.68 -5.99
CA PRO A 33 -1.92 8.80 -5.41
C PRO A 33 -3.14 9.66 -5.04
N VAL A 34 -4.33 9.20 -5.42
CA VAL A 34 -5.58 9.82 -4.97
C VAL A 34 -5.74 9.49 -3.49
N VAL A 35 -5.22 10.36 -2.62
CA VAL A 35 -5.39 10.26 -1.17
C VAL A 35 -6.72 10.92 -0.84
N GLU A 36 -7.66 10.14 -0.34
CA GLU A 36 -8.98 10.67 0.03
C GLU A 36 -8.95 11.28 1.43
N GLN A 37 -8.38 10.56 2.39
CA GLN A 37 -8.33 11.01 3.77
C GLN A 37 -7.12 10.44 4.48
N VAL A 38 -6.48 11.31 5.26
CA VAL A 38 -5.39 10.94 6.17
C VAL A 38 -5.94 10.91 7.59
N PHE A 39 -5.77 9.79 8.27
CA PHE A 39 -6.13 9.62 9.66
C PHE A 39 -4.88 9.53 10.51
N SER A 40 -4.94 10.06 11.74
CA SER A 40 -3.90 9.79 12.72
C SER A 40 -3.94 8.31 13.15
N PHE A 41 -2.85 7.80 13.71
CA PHE A 41 -2.81 6.43 14.25
C PHE A 41 -3.92 6.15 15.27
N SER A 42 -4.26 7.14 16.10
CA SER A 42 -5.35 7.04 17.09
C SER A 42 -6.73 6.87 16.45
N GLU A 43 -6.89 7.22 15.17
CA GLU A 43 -8.16 7.19 14.44
C GLU A 43 -8.29 5.98 13.50
N VAL A 44 -7.42 4.97 13.62
CA VAL A 44 -7.49 3.74 12.83
C VAL A 44 -8.89 3.09 12.84
N PRO A 45 -9.61 2.98 13.97
CA PRO A 45 -10.97 2.43 13.96
C PRO A 45 -11.94 3.21 13.06
N LYS A 46 -11.81 4.53 13.03
CA LYS A 46 -12.64 5.42 12.19
C LYS A 46 -12.26 5.31 10.72
N ALA A 47 -10.97 5.19 10.43
CA ALA A 47 -10.46 4.94 9.09
C ALA A 47 -11.00 3.61 8.52
N PHE A 48 -11.09 2.59 9.37
CA PHE A 48 -11.62 1.28 9.00
C PHE A 48 -13.12 1.34 8.69
N LEU A 49 -13.93 1.97 9.53
CA LEU A 49 -15.36 2.17 9.27
C LEU A 49 -15.60 2.95 7.96
N ARG A 50 -14.75 3.93 7.66
CA ARG A 50 -14.81 4.68 6.40
C ARG A 50 -14.52 3.80 5.18
N LEU A 51 -13.59 2.86 5.31
CA LEU A 51 -13.28 1.88 4.27
C LEU A 51 -14.44 0.90 4.06
N GLU A 52 -15.00 0.35 5.14
CA GLU A 52 -16.12 -0.60 5.10
C GLU A 52 -17.39 0.01 4.52
N GLY A 53 -17.61 1.32 4.71
CA GLY A 53 -18.77 2.04 4.16
C GLY A 53 -18.79 2.18 2.62
N GLY A 54 -17.79 1.66 1.89
CA GLY A 54 -17.79 1.58 0.42
C GLY A 54 -17.70 2.91 -0.33
N HIS A 55 -17.52 4.03 0.37
CA HIS A 55 -17.41 5.37 -0.21
C HIS A 55 -15.96 5.80 -0.49
N ALA A 56 -14.98 4.94 -0.17
CA ALA A 56 -13.58 5.25 -0.40
C ALA A 56 -13.24 5.14 -1.90
N ARG A 57 -13.14 6.27 -2.59
CA ARG A 57 -12.67 6.37 -3.98
C ARG A 57 -11.15 6.47 -4.07
N GLY A 58 -10.48 6.77 -2.96
CA GLY A 58 -9.03 6.88 -2.88
C GLY A 58 -8.39 5.96 -1.86
N LYS A 59 -7.09 6.17 -1.62
CA LYS A 59 -6.36 5.48 -0.55
C LYS A 59 -6.69 6.14 0.79
N THR A 60 -7.07 5.31 1.76
CA THR A 60 -7.11 5.69 3.18
C THR A 60 -5.69 5.58 3.74
N VAL A 61 -5.14 6.70 4.21
CA VAL A 61 -3.76 6.76 4.71
C VAL A 61 -3.79 6.89 6.22
N ILE A 62 -3.03 6.05 6.92
CA ILE A 62 -2.79 6.19 8.36
C ILE A 62 -1.42 6.81 8.56
N ASN A 63 -1.37 7.98 9.19
CA ASN A 63 -0.12 8.60 9.58
C ASN A 63 0.31 8.09 10.97
N VAL A 64 1.37 7.28 11.00
CA VAL A 64 1.85 6.59 12.20
C VAL A 64 2.89 7.42 12.96
N ILE A 65 3.67 8.25 12.26
CA ILE A 65 4.76 9.04 12.85
C ILE A 65 4.56 10.49 12.45
N ASN A 66 4.06 11.31 13.38
CA ASN A 66 3.99 12.75 13.18
C ASN A 66 5.38 13.35 13.42
N LYS A 67 6.24 13.37 12.39
CA LYS A 67 7.47 14.17 12.42
C LYS A 67 7.05 15.65 12.32
N LYS A 68 6.91 16.31 13.47
CA LYS A 68 7.02 17.77 13.54
C LYS A 68 8.48 18.18 13.37
#